data_AF-A0A9D1QPI4-F1
#
_entry.id   AF-A0A9D1QPI4-F1
#
_cell.length_a   1.000
_cell.length_b   1.000
_cell.length_c   1.000
_cell.angle_alpha   90.00
_cell.angle_beta   90.00
_cell.angle_gamma   90.00
#
_symmetry.space_group_name_H-M   'P 1'
#
loop_
_entity.id
_entity.type
_entity.pdbx_description
1 polymer ?
#
loop_
_entity_poly.entity_id
_entity_poly.type
_entity_poly.pdbx_seq_one_letter_code
_entity_poly.pdbx_strand_id
1 'polypeptide(L)'
;LIVLFLVVVSLLAYWGVLGNHEWLSFVGSGLSLISVVVLIFNGLFPRVMIANNSAYSLLIKNSSNSPYTLHLMTIITFSILPIVLVYFIWSYWVFYKRLASPKQNA
;
A
#
# COMPACT_ATOMS: atom_id res chain seq x y z
N LEU A 1 -17.36 5.57 5.78
CA LEU A 1 -17.24 4.96 4.43
C LEU A 1 -15.95 4.15 4.28
N ILE A 2 -14.76 4.71 4.55
CA ILE A 2 -13.47 3.98 4.47
C ILE A 2 -13.43 2.74 5.39
N VAL A 3 -13.94 2.84 6.61
CA VAL A 3 -14.00 1.70 7.55
C VAL A 3 -14.88 0.57 7.01
N LEU A 4 -16.02 0.89 6.38
CA LEU A 4 -16.90 -0.11 5.77
C LEU A 4 -16.22 -0.81 4.58
N PHE A 5 -15.51 -0.04 3.75
CA PHE A 5 -14.73 -0.60 2.64
C PHE A 5 -13.64 -1.55 3.12
N LEU A 6 -12.89 -1.16 4.17
CA LEU A 6 -11.87 -2.00 4.81
C LEU A 6 -12.45 -3.32 5.28
N VAL A 7 -13.56 -3.28 6.03
CA VAL A 7 -14.22 -4.48 6.56
C VAL A 7 -14.68 -5.40 5.42
N VAL A 8 -15.27 -4.86 4.36
CA VAL A 8 -15.70 -5.65 3.19
C VAL A 8 -14.51 -6.31 2.50
N VAL A 9 -13.40 -5.59 2.31
CA VAL A 9 -12.19 -6.13 1.68
C VAL A 9 -11.53 -7.22 2.52
N SER A 10 -11.47 -7.05 3.84
CA SER A 10 -10.95 -8.08 4.75
C SER A 10 -11.84 -9.34 4.77
N LEU A 11 -13.17 -9.17 4.69
CA LEU A 11 -14.11 -10.29 4.58
C LEU A 11 -13.99 -11.02 3.24
N LEU A 12 -13.80 -10.29 2.14
CA LEU A 12 -13.55 -10.88 0.81
C LEU A 12 -12.21 -11.64 0.78
N ALA A 13 -11.17 -11.12 1.45
CA ALA A 13 -9.90 -11.82 1.60
C ALA A 13 -10.09 -13.14 2.37
N TYR A 14 -10.84 -13.10 3.47
CA TYR A 14 -11.15 -14.29 4.28
C TYR A 14 -11.98 -15.33 3.50
N TRP A 15 -12.96 -14.89 2.71
CA TRP A 15 -13.75 -15.77 1.86
C TRP A 15 -12.91 -16.38 0.72
N GLY A 16 -11.97 -15.62 0.17
CA GLY A 16 -11.01 -16.11 -0.83
C GLY A 16 -10.11 -17.23 -0.30
N VAL A 17 -9.73 -17.16 0.99
CA VAL A 17 -8.98 -18.22 1.68
C VAL A 17 -9.82 -19.50 1.81
N LEU A 18 -11.10 -19.37 2.21
CA LEU A 18 -12.02 -20.51 2.34
C LEU A 18 -12.31 -21.18 0.98
N GLY A 19 -12.29 -20.42 -0.11
CA GLY A 19 -12.52 -20.92 -1.47
C GLY A 19 -11.29 -21.50 -2.18
N ASN A 20 -10.12 -21.60 -1.52
CA ASN A 20 -8.85 -22.04 -2.14
C ASN A 20 -8.41 -21.23 -3.37
N HIS A 21 -8.95 -20.01 -3.54
CA HIS A 21 -8.53 -19.10 -4.61
C HIS A 21 -7.34 -18.26 -4.12
N GLU A 22 -6.13 -18.81 -4.25
CA GLU A 22 -4.86 -18.20 -3.82
C GLU A 22 -4.69 -16.75 -4.32
N TRP A 23 -5.25 -16.42 -5.48
CA TRP A 23 -5.17 -15.07 -6.04
C TRP A 23 -6.08 -14.05 -5.33
N LEU A 24 -7.31 -14.46 -4.96
CA LEU A 24 -8.27 -13.58 -4.29
C LEU A 24 -7.84 -13.27 -2.85
N SER A 25 -7.28 -14.25 -2.15
CA SER A 25 -6.75 -14.04 -0.79
C SER A 25 -5.53 -13.11 -0.80
N PHE A 26 -4.65 -13.22 -1.80
CA PHE A 26 -3.48 -12.35 -1.96
C PHE A 26 -3.89 -10.90 -2.25
N VAL A 27 -4.74 -10.68 -3.25
CA VAL A 27 -5.20 -9.33 -3.61
C VAL A 27 -6.04 -8.72 -2.47
N GLY A 28 -6.90 -9.51 -1.83
CA GLY A 28 -7.71 -9.07 -0.69
C GLY A 28 -6.86 -8.62 0.50
N SER A 29 -5.78 -9.34 0.82
CA SER A 29 -4.83 -8.94 1.87
C SER A 29 -4.11 -7.63 1.52
N GLY A 30 -3.62 -7.49 0.28
CA GLY A 30 -2.98 -6.26 -0.18
C GLY A 30 -3.92 -5.05 -0.13
N LEU A 31 -5.17 -5.22 -0.54
CA LEU A 31 -6.17 -4.16 -0.53
C LEU A 31 -6.63 -3.80 0.89
N SER A 32 -6.65 -4.77 1.81
CA SER A 32 -6.87 -4.54 3.24
C SER A 32 -5.77 -3.66 3.83
N LEU A 33 -4.50 -3.93 3.50
CA LEU A 33 -3.37 -3.13 3.94
C LEU A 33 -3.49 -1.67 3.45
N ILE A 34 -3.79 -1.47 2.15
CA ILE A 34 -4.00 -0.14 1.57
C ILE A 34 -5.13 0.60 2.31
N SER A 35 -6.23 -0.09 2.60
CA SER A 35 -7.38 0.48 3.29
C SER A 35 -7.04 0.96 4.70
N VAL A 36 -6.23 0.20 5.45
CA VAL A 36 -5.72 0.61 6.78
C VAL A 36 -4.88 1.87 6.67
N VAL A 37 -3.96 1.94 5.71
CA VAL A 37 -3.10 3.12 5.51
C VAL A 37 -3.94 4.34 5.19
N VAL A 38 -4.91 4.23 4.28
CA VAL A 38 -5.81 5.34 3.93
C VAL A 38 -6.63 5.81 5.13
N LEU A 39 -7.10 4.88 5.97
CA LEU A 39 -7.86 5.21 7.18
C LEU A 39 -7.03 6.06 8.16
N ILE A 40 -5.77 5.68 8.40
CA ILE A 40 -4.87 6.40 9.29
C ILE A 40 -4.65 7.83 8.78
N PHE A 41 -4.28 7.97 7.50
CA PHE A 41 -4.01 9.30 6.92
C PHE A 41 -5.25 10.19 6.83
N ASN A 42 -6.44 9.60 6.61
CA ASN A 42 -7.68 10.36 6.63
C ASN A 42 -8.01 10.89 8.04
N GLY A 43 -7.77 10.09 9.09
CA GLY A 43 -7.95 10.52 10.47
C GLY A 43 -6.91 11.53 10.96
N LEU A 44 -5.71 11.52 10.38
CA LEU A 44 -4.62 12.42 10.76
C LEU A 44 -4.70 13.78 10.08
N PHE A 45 -5.28 13.86 8.88
CA PHE A 45 -5.41 15.09 8.10
C PHE A 45 -6.14 16.20 8.91
N PRO A 46 -5.62 17.45 8.96
CA PRO A 46 -4.53 18.04 8.19
C PRO A 46 -3.15 17.99 8.86
N ARG A 47 -3.02 17.23 9.96
CA ARG A 47 -1.75 17.04 10.67
C ARG A 47 -1.02 15.81 10.10
N VAL A 48 0.30 15.83 10.17
CA VAL A 48 1.15 14.67 9.82
C VAL A 48 1.71 14.04 11.08
N MET A 49 1.84 14.83 12.16
CA MET A 49 2.24 14.34 13.47
C MET A 49 1.58 15.19 14.57
N ILE A 50 0.92 14.51 15.50
CA ILE A 50 0.29 15.15 16.67
C ILE A 50 1.32 15.16 17.79
N ALA A 51 1.69 16.34 18.26
CA ALA A 51 2.54 16.51 19.43
C ALA A 51 1.70 16.54 20.71
N ASN A 52 2.28 16.14 21.84
CA ASN A 52 1.62 16.19 23.15
C ASN A 52 1.27 17.63 23.60
N ASN A 53 1.97 18.63 23.08
CA ASN A 53 1.63 20.04 23.21
C ASN A 53 1.16 20.57 21.85
N SER A 54 -0.07 21.09 21.81
CA SER A 54 -0.75 21.56 20.59
C SER A 54 0.04 22.60 19.78
N ALA A 55 0.98 23.33 20.40
CA ALA A 55 1.82 24.32 19.75
C ALA A 55 2.92 23.72 18.83
N TYR A 56 3.30 22.45 19.03
CA TYR A 56 4.36 21.79 18.25
C TYR A 56 3.84 20.74 17.26
N SER A 57 2.53 20.72 16.98
CA SER A 57 1.99 19.78 16.01
C SER A 57 2.48 20.12 14.60
N LEU A 58 2.97 19.13 13.86
CA LEU A 58 3.42 19.29 12.49
C LEU A 58 2.22 19.24 11.54
N LEU A 59 1.87 20.41 10.99
CA LEU A 59 0.87 20.55 9.93
C LEU A 59 1.53 20.42 8.55
N ILE A 60 0.77 19.92 7.58
CA ILE A 60 1.23 19.77 6.18
C ILE A 60 1.82 21.09 5.63
N LYS A 61 1.22 22.24 5.98
CA LYS A 61 1.66 23.57 5.52
C LYS A 61 3.03 23.99 6.06
N ASN A 62 3.42 23.51 7.24
CA ASN A 62 4.67 23.91 7.89
C ASN A 62 5.81 22.89 7.66
N SER A 63 5.48 21.69 7.21
CA SER A 63 6.45 20.59 7.01
C SER A 63 6.68 20.24 5.53
N SER A 64 6.03 20.93 4.60
CA SER A 64 6.25 20.75 3.17
C SER A 64 7.57 21.38 2.72
N ASN A 65 8.30 20.68 1.85
CA ASN A 65 9.46 21.24 1.16
C ASN A 65 9.07 22.46 0.31
N SER A 66 10.07 23.25 -0.10
CA SER A 66 9.85 24.40 -0.99
C SER A 66 9.10 23.98 -2.27
N PRO A 67 8.25 24.87 -2.84
CA PRO A 67 7.39 24.52 -3.97
C PRO A 67 8.19 24.03 -5.19
N TYR A 68 9.39 24.57 -5.39
CA TYR A 68 10.30 24.14 -6.46
C TYR A 68 10.71 22.67 -6.31
N THR A 69 11.18 22.27 -5.13
CA THR A 69 11.59 20.88 -4.87
C THR A 69 10.40 19.92 -4.92
N LEU A 70 9.25 20.33 -4.38
CA LEU A 70 8.03 19.52 -4.41
C LEU A 70 7.55 19.22 -5.84
N HIS A 71 7.59 20.25 -6.69
CA HIS A 71 7.19 20.13 -8.09
C HIS A 71 8.14 19.22 -8.87
N LEU A 72 9.45 19.38 -8.67
CA LEU A 72 10.46 18.51 -9.28
C LEU A 72 10.29 17.06 -8.86
N MET A 73 10.11 16.77 -7.56
CA MET A 73 9.91 15.40 -7.10
C MET A 73 8.63 14.78 -7.65
N THR A 74 7.57 15.56 -7.83
CA THR A 74 6.32 15.07 -8.44
C THR A 74 6.54 14.67 -9.90
N ILE A 75 7.26 15.49 -10.69
CA ILE A 75 7.59 15.16 -12.09
C ILE A 75 8.45 13.90 -12.16
N ILE A 76 9.47 13.81 -11.30
CA ILE A 76 10.37 12.66 -11.25
C ILE A 76 9.59 11.39 -10.90
N THR A 77 8.77 11.44 -9.84
CA THR A 77 7.92 10.30 -9.45
C THR A 77 7.00 9.90 -10.59
N PHE A 78 6.33 10.84 -11.25
CA PHE A 78 5.42 10.53 -12.35
C PHE A 78 6.12 9.88 -13.54
N SER A 79 7.39 10.21 -13.77
CA SER A 79 8.18 9.67 -14.89
C SER A 79 8.83 8.32 -14.56
N ILE A 80 9.36 8.15 -13.35
CA ILE A 80 10.12 6.96 -12.94
C ILE A 80 9.22 5.85 -12.39
N LEU A 81 8.18 6.19 -11.62
CA LEU A 81 7.26 5.23 -11.02
C LEU A 81 6.65 4.24 -12.04
N PRO A 82 6.16 4.66 -13.23
CA PRO A 82 5.61 3.70 -14.20
C PRO A 82 6.67 2.71 -14.71
N ILE A 83 7.91 3.16 -14.91
CA ILE A 83 9.02 2.29 -15.36
C ILE A 83 9.30 1.22 -14.29
N VAL A 84 9.34 1.63 -13.03
CA VAL A 84 9.55 0.72 -11.89
C VAL A 84 8.39 -0.28 -11.76
N LEU A 85 7.15 0.15 -11.94
CA LEU A 85 5.98 -0.74 -11.91
C LEU A 85 6.01 -1.79 -13.04
N VAL A 86 6.39 -1.39 -14.26
CA VAL A 86 6.55 -2.33 -15.38
C VAL A 86 7.60 -3.40 -15.03
N TYR A 87 8.73 -2.98 -14.45
CA TYR A 87 9.76 -3.92 -14.02
C TYR A 87 9.27 -4.87 -12.92
N PHE A 88 8.53 -4.36 -11.92
CA PHE A 88 7.93 -5.20 -10.87
C PHE A 88 6.96 -6.25 -11.43
N ILE A 89 6.09 -5.85 -12.37
CA ILE A 89 5.14 -6.75 -13.00
C ILE A 89 5.87 -7.81 -13.83
N TRP A 90 6.87 -7.39 -14.63
CA TRP A 90 7.66 -8.30 -15.44
C TRP A 90 8.44 -9.30 -14.58
N SER A 91 9.10 -8.83 -13.52
CA SER A 91 9.84 -9.67 -12.57
C SER A 91 8.92 -10.71 -11.91
N TYR A 92 7.74 -10.28 -11.44
CA TYR A 92 6.74 -11.22 -10.89
C TYR A 92 6.34 -12.29 -11.92
N TRP A 93 6.16 -11.91 -13.18
CA TRP A 93 5.77 -12.83 -14.25
C TRP A 93 6.87 -13.84 -14.56
N VAL A 94 8.14 -13.41 -14.55
CA VAL A 94 9.30 -14.29 -14.75
C VAL A 94 9.42 -15.35 -13.66
N PHE A 95 9.14 -14.98 -12.39
CA PHE A 95 9.25 -15.88 -11.24
C PHE A 95 7.93 -16.52 -10.80
N TYR A 96 6.86 -16.40 -11.58
CA TYR A 96 5.53 -16.86 -11.19
C TYR A 96 5.42 -18.40 -11.06
N LYS A 97 6.35 -19.16 -11.66
CA LYS A 97 6.29 -20.63 -11.56
C LYS A 97 6.54 -21.10 -10.13
N ARG A 98 5.58 -21.86 -9.59
CA ARG A 98 5.70 -22.57 -8.30
C ARG A 98 7.00 -23.38 -8.27
N LEU A 99 7.84 -23.09 -7.28
CA LEU A 99 9.00 -23.92 -6.97
C LEU A 99 8.49 -25.25 -6.39
N ALA A 100 8.69 -26.34 -7.14
CA ALA A 100 8.45 -27.68 -6.62
C ALA A 100 9.59 -28.02 -5.67
N SER A 101 9.28 -28.20 -4.38
CA SER A 101 10.27 -28.75 -3.45
C SER A 101 10.68 -30.13 -3.95
N PRO A 102 11.99 -30.42 -4.11
CA PRO A 102 12.41 -31.79 -4.37
C PRO A 102 11.87 -32.66 -3.22
N LYS A 103 11.26 -33.80 -3.55
CA LYS A 103 10.90 -34.81 -2.55
C LYS A 103 12.19 -35.15 -1.80
N GLN A 104 12.27 -34.70 -0.54
CA GLN A 104 13.28 -35.16 0.40
C GLN A 104 12.90 -36.60 0.75
N ASN A 105 13.38 -37.54 -0.07
CA ASN A 105 13.25 -38.96 0.21
C ASN A 105 14.09 -39.26 1.46
N ALA A 106 13.44 -39.86 2.45
CA ALA A 106 14.01 -40.30 3.72
C ALA A 106 15.10 -41.38 3.52
#